data_AF-A0A3M1L6G7-F1
#
_entry.id   AF-A0A3M1L6G7-F1
#
_cell.length_a   1.000
_cell.length_b   1.000
_cell.length_c   1.000
_cell.angle_alpha   90.00
_cell.angle_beta   90.00
_cell.angle_gamma   90.00
#
_symmetry.space_group_name_H-M   'P 1'
#
loop_
_entity.id
_entity.type
_entity.pdbx_description
1 polymer ?
#
loop_
_entity_poly.entity_id
_entity_poly.type
_entity_poly.pdbx_seq_one_letter_code
_entity_poly.pdbx_strand_id
1 'polypeptide(L)'
;MRVETVLLSLETAQYAGEGQDAVTLAGIAEAARRIEALGFDGATIPEAGHDPFLPAMIAAEHTERISIGTNVAIAFPRSPMVTAQIAWDLQHFSGGRFSLGLGTQVKGHNERRYATPWTGPPGPRLREYVLCMKAMFASFADPKTLTPFEGEYYRFTMLPPFFNPGPIAHSHVPIYLAAVNKYMARLTGELCDGLRLHPIGTFRYTKEVLMKEVAAGAAKGGRERSAID
;
A
#
# COMPACT_ATOMS: atom_id res chain seq x y z
N MET A 1 -14.00 12.71 -9.72
CA MET A 1 -13.90 12.06 -8.40
C MET A 1 -13.69 10.59 -8.67
N ARG A 2 -12.60 9.97 -8.19
CA ARG A 2 -12.41 8.52 -8.34
C ARG A 2 -13.24 7.79 -7.29
N VAL A 3 -13.86 6.68 -7.68
CA VAL A 3 -14.66 5.80 -6.83
C VAL A 3 -14.03 4.42 -6.87
N GLU A 4 -13.34 4.07 -5.79
CA GLU A 4 -12.80 2.73 -5.59
C GLU A 4 -13.72 1.92 -4.68
N THR A 5 -13.77 0.61 -4.89
CA THR A 5 -14.45 -0.32 -3.99
C THR A 5 -13.45 -1.27 -3.34
N VAL A 6 -13.83 -1.87 -2.22
CA VAL A 6 -13.04 -2.93 -1.62
C VAL A 6 -13.44 -4.23 -2.31
N LEU A 7 -12.46 -4.98 -2.80
CA LEU A 7 -12.65 -6.34 -3.31
C LEU A 7 -12.79 -7.29 -2.12
N LEU A 8 -13.92 -7.10 -1.43
CA LEU A 8 -14.54 -8.02 -0.47
C LEU A 8 -15.72 -8.66 -1.19
N SER A 9 -16.20 -9.80 -0.69
CA SER A 9 -17.48 -10.31 -1.18
C SER A 9 -18.58 -9.25 -1.06
N LEU A 10 -19.58 -9.35 -1.92
CA LEU A 10 -20.77 -8.49 -1.90
C LEU A 10 -21.62 -8.69 -0.64
N GLU A 11 -21.25 -9.61 0.23
CA GLU A 11 -21.85 -9.79 1.54
C GLU A 11 -20.96 -9.16 2.60
N THR A 12 -21.38 -7.98 3.07
CA THR A 12 -20.75 -7.22 4.16
C THR A 12 -20.92 -7.88 5.54
N ALA A 13 -21.17 -9.20 5.59
CA ALA A 13 -21.48 -9.95 6.81
C ALA A 13 -20.37 -9.85 7.87
N GLN A 14 -19.13 -9.56 7.47
CA GLN A 14 -18.03 -9.26 8.39
C GLN A 14 -18.29 -8.06 9.32
N TYR A 15 -19.16 -7.10 8.91
CA TYR A 15 -19.60 -5.99 9.76
C TYR A 15 -20.97 -6.20 10.41
N ALA A 16 -21.70 -7.26 10.04
CA ALA A 16 -23.08 -7.52 10.47
C ALA A 16 -23.28 -8.81 11.30
N GLY A 17 -22.27 -9.68 11.40
CA GLY A 17 -22.35 -10.96 12.10
C GLY A 17 -22.63 -12.14 11.16
N GLU A 18 -22.01 -13.28 11.52
CA GLU A 18 -21.97 -14.60 10.88
C GLU A 18 -21.37 -14.70 9.46
N GLY A 19 -20.26 -15.45 9.38
CA GLY A 19 -19.79 -16.12 8.16
C GLY A 19 -18.87 -15.31 7.25
N GLN A 20 -17.61 -15.74 7.13
CA GLN A 20 -16.76 -15.36 6.00
C GLN A 20 -17.25 -16.07 4.73
N ASP A 21 -18.39 -15.68 4.17
CA ASP A 21 -18.68 -16.02 2.77
C ASP A 21 -17.91 -15.04 1.88
N ALA A 22 -16.60 -15.26 1.93
CA ALA A 22 -15.55 -14.50 1.32
C ALA A 22 -15.43 -14.89 -0.15
N VAL A 23 -15.13 -13.91 -1.01
CA VAL A 23 -14.60 -14.23 -2.33
C VAL A 23 -13.35 -15.07 -2.11
N THR A 24 -13.45 -16.37 -2.41
CA THR A 24 -12.30 -17.26 -2.41
C THR A 24 -11.29 -16.76 -3.43
N LEU A 25 -10.04 -17.19 -3.35
CA LEU A 25 -9.05 -16.85 -4.40
C LEU A 25 -9.57 -17.18 -5.82
N ALA A 26 -10.36 -18.25 -5.97
CA ALA A 26 -10.99 -18.62 -7.24
C ALA A 26 -12.07 -17.63 -7.70
N GLY A 27 -12.77 -16.96 -6.78
CA GLY A 27 -13.82 -15.98 -7.11
C GLY A 27 -13.30 -14.58 -7.45
N ILE A 28 -12.02 -14.27 -7.18
CA ILE A 28 -11.45 -12.93 -7.36
C ILE A 28 -11.58 -12.46 -8.81
N ALA A 29 -11.35 -13.36 -9.77
CA ALA A 29 -11.42 -13.04 -11.19
C ALA A 29 -12.83 -12.55 -11.62
N GLU A 30 -13.87 -13.23 -11.16
CA GLU A 30 -15.26 -12.84 -11.44
C GLU A 30 -15.62 -11.52 -10.75
N ALA A 31 -15.24 -11.37 -9.48
CA ALA A 31 -15.50 -10.15 -8.72
C ALA A 31 -14.82 -8.93 -9.36
N ALA A 32 -13.56 -9.05 -9.79
CA ALA A 32 -12.81 -7.97 -10.42
C ALA A 32 -13.44 -7.53 -11.75
N ARG A 33 -13.81 -8.48 -12.62
CA ARG A 33 -14.55 -8.17 -13.87
C ARG A 33 -15.87 -7.46 -13.61
N ARG A 34 -16.60 -7.90 -12.58
CA ARG A 34 -17.87 -7.28 -12.20
C ARG A 34 -17.67 -5.84 -11.71
N ILE A 35 -16.66 -5.59 -10.88
CA ILE A 35 -16.31 -4.24 -10.42
C ILE A 35 -16.00 -3.34 -11.62
N GLU A 36 -15.17 -3.80 -12.55
CA GLU A 36 -14.84 -3.04 -13.76
C GLU A 36 -16.06 -2.79 -14.66
N ALA A 37 -16.92 -3.80 -14.85
CA ALA A 37 -18.13 -3.67 -15.66
C ALA A 37 -19.16 -2.70 -15.05
N LEU A 38 -19.18 -2.57 -13.72
CA LEU A 38 -20.01 -1.60 -13.01
C LEU A 38 -19.46 -0.15 -13.09
N GLY A 39 -18.27 0.05 -13.64
CA GLY A 39 -17.68 1.36 -13.87
C GLY A 39 -16.96 1.97 -12.66
N PHE A 40 -16.54 1.15 -11.68
CA PHE A 40 -15.64 1.63 -10.62
C PHE A 40 -14.29 2.02 -11.20
N ASP A 41 -13.62 3.00 -10.58
CA ASP A 41 -12.28 3.43 -10.99
C ASP A 41 -11.18 2.48 -10.46
N GLY A 42 -11.48 1.73 -9.40
CA GLY A 42 -10.49 0.89 -8.74
C GLY A 42 -11.05 -0.16 -7.79
N ALA A 43 -10.23 -1.17 -7.52
CA ALA A 43 -10.46 -2.23 -6.55
C ALA A 43 -9.33 -2.29 -5.54
N THR A 44 -9.68 -2.31 -4.25
CA THR A 44 -8.70 -2.39 -3.15
C THR A 44 -8.83 -3.68 -2.36
N ILE A 45 -7.71 -4.29 -1.97
CA ILE A 45 -7.68 -5.58 -1.27
C ILE A 45 -7.14 -5.40 0.17
N PRO A 46 -7.91 -5.73 1.21
CA PRO A 46 -7.46 -5.65 2.58
C PRO A 46 -6.65 -6.88 2.99
N GLU A 47 -5.65 -6.70 3.84
CA GLU A 47 -5.01 -7.80 4.55
C GLU A 47 -5.72 -8.06 5.88
N ALA A 48 -6.59 -9.07 5.88
CA ALA A 48 -7.31 -9.55 7.06
C ALA A 48 -7.02 -11.04 7.30
N GLY A 49 -7.89 -11.92 6.79
CA GLY A 49 -7.70 -13.38 6.83
C GLY A 49 -6.73 -13.92 5.79
N HIS A 50 -6.42 -13.14 4.75
CA HIS A 50 -5.57 -13.55 3.63
C HIS A 50 -4.53 -12.47 3.29
N ASP A 51 -3.45 -12.89 2.65
CA ASP A 51 -2.47 -11.98 2.04
C ASP A 51 -3.10 -11.22 0.85
N PRO A 52 -2.84 -9.91 0.69
CA PRO A 52 -3.53 -9.10 -0.29
C PRO A 52 -2.91 -9.13 -1.70
N PHE A 53 -1.72 -9.73 -1.88
CA PHE A 53 -1.00 -9.64 -3.16
C PHE A 53 -1.43 -10.70 -4.17
N LEU A 54 -1.74 -11.92 -3.73
CA LEU A 54 -2.30 -12.96 -4.60
C LEU A 54 -3.64 -12.54 -5.24
N PRO A 55 -4.65 -12.09 -4.48
CA PRO A 55 -5.87 -11.55 -5.08
C PRO A 55 -5.62 -10.29 -5.92
N ALA A 56 -4.65 -9.42 -5.56
CA ALA A 56 -4.30 -8.27 -6.40
C ALA A 56 -3.77 -8.70 -7.77
N MET A 57 -2.93 -9.74 -7.82
CA MET A 57 -2.43 -10.32 -9.07
C MET A 57 -3.57 -10.86 -9.94
N ILE A 58 -4.48 -11.65 -9.37
CA ILE A 58 -5.63 -12.21 -10.10
C ILE A 58 -6.53 -11.08 -10.61
N ALA A 59 -6.79 -10.05 -9.80
CA ALA A 59 -7.61 -8.91 -10.20
C ALA A 59 -6.94 -8.11 -11.32
N ALA A 60 -5.62 -7.90 -11.26
CA ALA A 60 -4.86 -7.25 -12.31
C ALA A 60 -4.89 -8.03 -13.63
N GLU A 61 -4.80 -9.35 -13.59
CA GLU A 61 -4.84 -10.23 -14.78
C GLU A 61 -6.21 -10.21 -15.47
N HIS A 62 -7.29 -10.08 -14.70
CA HIS A 62 -8.67 -10.20 -15.22
C HIS A 62 -9.38 -8.85 -15.40
N THR A 63 -8.64 -7.74 -15.38
CA THR A 63 -9.16 -6.39 -15.63
C THR A 63 -8.19 -5.61 -16.49
N GLU A 64 -8.71 -4.62 -17.23
CA GLU A 64 -7.90 -3.86 -18.21
C GLU A 64 -7.74 -2.38 -17.84
N ARG A 65 -8.69 -1.81 -17.08
CA ARG A 65 -8.81 -0.37 -16.86
C ARG A 65 -8.69 0.03 -15.39
N ILE A 66 -9.32 -0.71 -14.49
CA ILE A 66 -9.41 -0.28 -13.09
C ILE A 66 -8.04 -0.29 -12.38
N SER A 67 -7.84 0.64 -11.45
CA SER A 67 -6.70 0.59 -10.53
C SER A 67 -6.85 -0.60 -9.58
N ILE A 68 -5.73 -1.21 -9.20
CA ILE A 68 -5.69 -2.29 -8.22
C ILE A 68 -4.77 -1.84 -7.09
N GLY A 69 -5.16 -2.07 -5.83
CA GLY A 69 -4.26 -1.72 -4.74
C GLY A 69 -4.52 -2.45 -3.45
N THR A 70 -3.53 -2.43 -2.56
CA THR A 70 -3.72 -2.96 -1.21
C THR A 70 -4.36 -1.91 -0.31
N ASN A 71 -5.25 -2.32 0.59
CA ASN A 71 -5.91 -1.43 1.58
C ASN A 71 -6.12 -2.15 2.93
N VAL A 72 -5.06 -2.48 3.66
CA VAL A 72 -3.64 -2.25 3.36
C VAL A 72 -2.87 -3.55 3.51
N ALA A 73 -1.69 -3.63 2.90
CA ALA A 73 -0.69 -4.63 3.24
C ALA A 73 0.02 -4.23 4.55
N ILE A 74 0.27 -5.21 5.42
CA ILE A 74 0.89 -4.97 6.72
C ILE A 74 2.41 -4.91 6.57
N ALA A 75 2.99 -3.74 6.83
CA ALA A 75 4.39 -3.44 6.55
C ALA A 75 5.36 -4.19 7.47
N PHE A 76 5.18 -4.11 8.79
CA PHE A 76 6.20 -4.54 9.76
C PHE A 76 6.53 -6.03 9.80
N PRO A 77 5.60 -6.96 9.52
CA PRO A 77 5.90 -8.38 9.34
C PRO A 77 6.64 -8.71 8.04
N ARG A 78 6.75 -7.78 7.09
CA ARG A 78 7.39 -8.02 5.79
C ARG A 78 8.71 -7.27 5.70
N SER A 79 9.73 -7.92 5.13
CA SER A 79 10.95 -7.22 4.69
C SER A 79 10.58 -6.14 3.66
N PRO A 80 11.14 -4.91 3.73
CA PRO A 80 10.95 -3.90 2.70
C PRO A 80 11.30 -4.40 1.29
N MET A 81 12.35 -5.24 1.17
CA MET A 81 12.78 -5.80 -0.13
C MET A 81 11.72 -6.74 -0.71
N VAL A 82 11.16 -7.63 0.10
CA VAL A 82 10.11 -8.57 -0.35
C VAL A 82 8.88 -7.79 -0.83
N THR A 83 8.45 -6.79 -0.07
CA THR A 83 7.32 -5.93 -0.46
C THR A 83 7.64 -5.11 -1.71
N ALA A 84 8.87 -4.60 -1.85
CA ALA A 84 9.30 -3.85 -3.03
C ALA A 84 9.31 -4.71 -4.28
N GLN A 85 9.84 -5.94 -4.24
CA GLN A 85 9.81 -6.87 -5.38
C GLN A 85 8.38 -7.14 -5.84
N ILE A 86 7.49 -7.53 -4.92
CA ILE A 86 6.08 -7.83 -5.24
C ILE A 86 5.39 -6.61 -5.84
N ALA A 87 5.60 -5.42 -5.26
CA ALA A 87 4.98 -4.19 -5.75
C ALA A 87 5.53 -3.77 -7.12
N TRP A 88 6.82 -3.99 -7.37
CA TRP A 88 7.46 -3.74 -8.67
C TRP A 88 6.91 -4.66 -9.75
N ASP A 89 6.78 -5.95 -9.45
CA ASP A 89 6.26 -6.96 -10.37
C ASP A 89 4.78 -6.71 -10.68
N LEU A 90 3.96 -6.40 -9.67
CA LEU A 90 2.55 -6.04 -9.87
C LEU A 90 2.41 -4.75 -10.67
N GLN A 91 3.28 -3.77 -10.44
CA GLN A 91 3.25 -2.52 -11.20
C GLN A 91 3.63 -2.73 -12.66
N HIS A 92 4.63 -3.59 -12.91
CA HIS A 92 5.00 -3.99 -14.26
C HIS A 92 3.87 -4.76 -14.95
N PHE A 93 3.38 -5.82 -14.30
CA PHE A 93 2.36 -6.71 -14.86
C PHE A 93 1.05 -5.98 -15.14
N SER A 94 0.60 -5.12 -14.23
CA SER A 94 -0.66 -4.40 -14.36
C SER A 94 -0.61 -3.24 -15.36
N GLY A 95 0.55 -2.92 -15.95
CA GLY A 95 0.71 -1.77 -16.83
C GLY A 95 0.57 -0.43 -16.09
N GLY A 96 1.07 -0.35 -14.86
CA GLY A 96 1.04 0.89 -14.08
C GLY A 96 -0.22 1.09 -13.22
N ARG A 97 -1.15 0.13 -13.20
CA ARG A 97 -2.44 0.24 -12.48
C ARG A 97 -2.35 -0.12 -10.99
N PHE A 98 -1.21 -0.64 -10.53
CA PHE A 98 -1.06 -1.06 -9.14
C PHE A 98 -0.72 0.11 -8.21
N SER A 99 -1.28 0.10 -7.00
CA SER A 99 -0.90 1.00 -5.90
C SER A 99 -0.70 0.22 -4.60
N LEU A 100 0.39 0.52 -3.90
CA LEU A 100 0.76 -0.16 -2.67
C LEU A 100 0.23 0.63 -1.45
N GLY A 101 -0.89 0.21 -0.88
CA GLY A 101 -1.32 0.68 0.43
C GLY A 101 -0.64 -0.09 1.57
N LEU A 102 -0.05 0.63 2.52
CA LEU A 102 0.68 0.09 3.67
C LEU A 102 0.08 0.52 5.00
N GLY A 103 0.11 -0.38 5.97
CA GLY A 103 -0.21 -0.08 7.37
C GLY A 103 0.72 -0.78 8.33
N THR A 104 0.86 -0.24 9.54
CA THR A 104 1.79 -0.79 10.55
C THR A 104 1.23 -2.00 11.29
N GLN A 105 -0.09 -2.19 11.26
CA GLN A 105 -0.84 -2.87 12.32
C GLN A 105 -0.58 -2.29 13.72
N VAL A 106 -1.38 -2.71 14.70
CA VAL A 106 -1.17 -2.34 16.10
C VAL A 106 -0.22 -3.31 16.79
N LYS A 107 0.43 -2.86 17.86
CA LYS A 107 1.44 -3.61 18.63
C LYS A 107 1.00 -5.04 18.94
N GLY A 108 -0.22 -5.19 19.46
CA GLY A 108 -0.74 -6.51 19.86
C GLY A 108 -0.88 -7.51 18.72
N HIS A 109 -1.15 -7.09 17.49
CA HIS A 109 -1.17 -8.00 16.33
C HIS A 109 0.24 -8.28 15.83
N ASN A 110 1.13 -7.28 15.82
CA ASN A 110 2.52 -7.50 15.43
C ASN A 110 3.18 -8.57 16.31
N GLU A 111 3.16 -8.39 17.63
CA GLU A 111 3.89 -9.28 18.54
C GLU A 111 3.24 -10.67 18.66
N ARG A 112 1.90 -10.74 18.67
CA ARG A 112 1.19 -12.00 19.00
C ARG A 112 0.67 -12.76 17.78
N ARG A 113 0.27 -12.07 16.70
CA ARG A 113 -0.28 -12.71 15.48
C ARG A 113 0.80 -12.90 14.42
N TYR A 114 1.66 -11.90 14.23
CA TYR A 114 2.69 -11.92 13.19
C TYR A 114 4.08 -12.33 13.68
N ALA A 115 4.25 -12.55 14.99
CA ALA A 115 5.55 -12.82 15.60
C ALA A 115 6.61 -11.75 15.26
N THR A 116 6.17 -10.50 15.10
CA THR A 116 7.00 -9.36 14.71
C THR A 116 7.32 -8.50 15.94
N PRO A 117 8.60 -8.28 16.28
CA PRO A 117 8.98 -7.41 17.38
C PRO A 117 8.49 -5.97 17.20
N TRP A 118 7.99 -5.38 18.30
CA TRP A 118 7.65 -3.97 18.37
C TRP A 118 8.84 -3.14 18.87
N THR A 119 9.75 -2.84 17.95
CA THR A 119 11.07 -2.26 18.25
C THR A 119 11.06 -0.77 18.61
N GLY A 120 9.93 -0.07 18.45
CA GLY A 120 9.88 1.37 18.71
C GLY A 120 8.55 2.00 18.28
N PRO A 121 8.48 3.34 18.26
CA PRO A 121 7.31 4.05 17.76
C PRO A 121 7.04 3.71 16.29
N PRO A 122 5.78 3.44 15.90
CA PRO A 122 5.47 2.94 14.55
C PRO A 122 5.69 3.99 13.46
N GLY A 123 5.59 5.27 13.80
CA GLY A 123 5.75 6.37 12.85
C GLY A 123 7.15 6.43 12.23
N PRO A 124 8.21 6.63 13.02
CA PRO A 124 9.59 6.62 12.55
C PRO A 124 9.98 5.34 11.81
N ARG A 125 9.57 4.17 12.32
CA ARG A 125 9.83 2.89 11.64
C ARG A 125 9.14 2.81 10.27
N LEU A 126 7.88 3.24 10.16
CA LEU A 126 7.18 3.26 8.86
C LEU A 126 7.79 4.28 7.90
N ARG A 127 8.25 5.43 8.39
CA ARG A 127 8.99 6.42 7.58
C ARG A 127 10.21 5.78 6.93
N GLU A 128 11.04 5.10 7.71
CA GLU A 128 12.21 4.41 7.17
C GLU A 128 11.84 3.28 6.23
N TYR A 129 10.76 2.55 6.50
CA TYR A 129 10.25 1.52 5.59
C TYR A 129 9.97 2.10 4.20
N VAL A 130 9.24 3.22 4.13
CA VAL A 130 8.90 3.90 2.87
C VAL A 130 10.14 4.44 2.17
N LEU A 131 11.07 5.07 2.91
CA LEU A 131 12.31 5.59 2.31
C LEU A 131 13.21 4.47 1.79
N CYS A 132 13.32 3.38 2.54
CA CYS A 132 14.07 2.19 2.14
C CYS A 132 13.47 1.57 0.86
N MET A 133 12.14 1.44 0.78
CA MET A 133 11.46 0.98 -0.44
C MET A 133 11.69 1.91 -1.63
N LYS A 134 11.64 3.23 -1.44
CA LYS A 134 11.92 4.19 -2.52
C LYS A 134 13.37 4.09 -3.02
N ALA A 135 14.33 3.85 -2.12
CA ALA A 135 15.72 3.60 -2.49
C ALA A 135 15.88 2.28 -3.28
N MET A 136 15.13 1.24 -2.91
CA MET A 136 15.06 -0.01 -3.68
C MET A 136 14.47 0.21 -5.07
N PHE A 137 13.33 0.89 -5.20
CA PHE A 137 12.72 1.22 -6.50
C PHE A 137 13.65 2.06 -7.39
N ALA A 138 14.34 3.04 -6.82
CA ALA A 138 15.35 3.81 -7.56
C ALA A 138 16.48 2.91 -8.07
N SER A 139 16.94 1.95 -7.25
CA SER A 139 17.96 0.98 -7.65
C SER A 139 17.46 -0.02 -8.69
N PHE A 140 16.17 -0.37 -8.69
CA PHE A 140 15.56 -1.21 -9.72
C PHE A 140 15.47 -0.47 -11.06
N ALA A 141 15.09 0.81 -11.02
CA ALA A 141 14.97 1.67 -12.19
C ALA A 141 16.32 1.96 -12.86
N ASP A 142 17.42 2.01 -12.10
CA ASP A 142 18.78 2.17 -12.62
C ASP A 142 19.70 1.02 -12.16
N PRO A 143 19.78 -0.09 -12.92
CA PRO A 143 20.60 -1.25 -12.55
C PRO A 143 22.11 -0.98 -12.46
N LYS A 144 22.57 0.18 -12.96
CA LYS A 144 23.99 0.56 -12.91
C LYS A 144 24.34 1.26 -11.59
N THR A 145 23.36 1.78 -10.87
CA THR A 145 23.58 2.62 -9.70
C THR A 145 22.74 2.15 -8.52
N LEU A 146 23.41 1.67 -7.48
CA LEU A 146 22.76 1.42 -6.20
C LEU A 146 22.42 2.76 -5.53
N THR A 147 21.16 2.91 -5.13
CA THR A 147 20.72 3.96 -4.20
C THR A 147 20.64 3.35 -2.80
N PRO A 148 21.66 3.51 -1.93
CA PRO A 148 21.65 2.90 -0.62
C PRO A 148 20.71 3.65 0.34
N PHE A 149 20.28 2.95 1.39
CA PHE A 149 19.54 3.51 2.52
C PHE A 149 20.08 2.94 3.84
N GLU A 150 20.37 3.81 4.80
CA GLU A 150 20.83 3.44 6.14
C GLU A 150 20.05 4.24 7.19
N GLY A 151 19.13 3.57 7.87
CA GLY A 151 18.36 4.12 8.98
C GLY A 151 18.53 3.33 10.27
N GLU A 152 17.80 3.73 11.32
CA GLU A 152 17.79 3.07 12.62
C GLU A 152 17.15 1.66 12.56
N TYR A 153 16.12 1.49 11.73
CA TYR A 153 15.33 0.27 11.63
C TYR A 153 15.63 -0.56 10.38
N TYR A 154 16.04 0.07 9.28
CA TYR A 154 16.29 -0.62 8.02
C TYR A 154 17.60 -0.18 7.37
N ARG A 155 18.26 -1.16 6.74
CA ARG A 155 19.52 -0.96 6.03
C ARG A 155 19.48 -1.71 4.69
N PHE A 156 19.72 -0.98 3.61
CA PHE A 156 19.80 -1.47 2.24
C PHE A 156 21.07 -0.88 1.60
N THR A 157 22.12 -1.69 1.52
CA THR A 157 23.45 -1.24 1.06
C THR A 157 24.04 -2.15 -0.02
N MET A 158 23.24 -3.09 -0.56
CA MET A 158 23.71 -4.04 -1.56
C MET A 158 22.54 -4.55 -2.39
N LEU A 159 22.70 -4.52 -3.72
CA LEU A 159 21.83 -5.17 -4.69
C LEU A 159 22.69 -5.65 -5.86
N PRO A 160 23.18 -6.90 -5.84
CA PRO A 160 23.99 -7.42 -6.93
C PRO A 160 23.18 -7.44 -8.24
N PRO A 161 23.81 -7.21 -9.42
CA PRO A 161 23.09 -7.10 -10.69
C PRO A 161 22.18 -8.29 -11.01
N PHE A 162 22.57 -9.50 -10.63
CA PHE A 162 21.76 -10.71 -10.81
C PHE A 162 20.40 -10.67 -10.09
N PHE A 163 20.30 -9.96 -8.97
CA PHE A 163 19.08 -9.85 -8.16
C PHE A 163 18.28 -8.59 -8.46
N ASN A 164 18.73 -7.75 -9.39
CA ASN A 164 18.01 -6.54 -9.79
C ASN A 164 16.99 -6.90 -10.88
N PRO A 165 15.67 -6.65 -10.67
CA PRO A 165 14.64 -6.96 -11.67
C PRO A 165 14.74 -6.08 -12.94
N GLY A 166 15.48 -4.98 -12.88
CA GLY A 166 15.63 -4.06 -13.99
C GLY A 166 14.50 -3.03 -14.12
N PRO A 167 14.66 -2.07 -15.03
CA PRO A 167 13.68 -1.01 -15.25
C PRO A 167 12.40 -1.56 -15.89
N ILE A 168 11.26 -0.96 -15.51
CA ILE A 168 9.93 -1.26 -16.04
C ILE A 168 9.33 0.02 -16.64
N ALA A 169 8.37 -0.13 -17.57
CA ALA A 169 7.74 1.02 -18.25
C ALA A 169 7.07 2.01 -17.28
N HIS A 170 6.48 1.50 -16.19
CA HIS A 170 5.80 2.28 -15.16
C HIS A 170 6.56 2.17 -13.83
N SER A 171 7.76 2.76 -13.78
CA SER A 171 8.68 2.64 -12.62
C SER A 171 8.25 3.42 -11.37
N HIS A 172 7.24 4.29 -11.47
CA HIS A 172 6.63 4.92 -10.30
C HIS A 172 5.59 3.97 -9.70
N VAL A 173 5.91 3.34 -8.57
CA VAL A 173 4.96 2.56 -7.76
C VAL A 173 4.31 3.51 -6.74
N PRO A 174 3.02 3.86 -6.87
CA PRO A 174 2.36 4.73 -5.92
C PRO A 174 2.25 4.06 -4.54
N ILE A 175 2.69 4.77 -3.50
CA ILE A 175 2.61 4.29 -2.11
C ILE A 175 1.51 5.06 -1.40
N TYR A 176 0.58 4.35 -0.75
CA TYR A 176 -0.45 4.93 0.10
C TYR A 176 -0.24 4.45 1.54
N LEU A 177 -0.54 5.30 2.52
CA LEU A 177 -0.49 4.88 3.93
C LEU A 177 -1.87 4.89 4.57
N ALA A 178 -2.15 3.87 5.37
CA ALA A 178 -3.24 3.96 6.33
C ALA A 178 -2.88 4.95 7.43
N ALA A 179 -3.65 6.02 7.57
CA ALA A 179 -3.49 6.96 8.67
C ALA A 179 -4.78 7.13 9.46
N VAL A 180 -4.69 6.85 10.76
CA VAL A 180 -5.74 7.15 11.75
C VAL A 180 -5.31 8.24 12.74
N ASN A 181 -4.06 8.71 12.64
CA ASN A 181 -3.52 9.74 13.53
C ASN A 181 -2.75 10.82 12.73
N LYS A 182 -2.48 11.94 13.41
CA LYS A 182 -1.82 13.12 12.83
C LYS A 182 -0.42 12.81 12.28
N TYR A 183 0.37 12.00 12.99
CA TYR A 183 1.72 11.67 12.58
C TYR A 183 1.71 10.95 11.22
N MET A 184 0.88 9.91 11.09
CA MET A 184 0.81 9.12 9.86
C MET A 184 0.23 9.94 8.70
N ALA A 185 -0.75 10.82 8.96
CA ALA A 185 -1.27 11.72 7.95
C ALA A 185 -0.20 12.71 7.44
N ARG A 186 0.60 13.27 8.36
CA ARG A 186 1.74 14.13 8.00
C ARG A 186 2.81 13.36 7.22
N LEU A 187 3.15 12.16 7.67
CA LEU A 187 4.09 11.29 6.96
C LEU A 187 3.62 10.97 5.53
N THR A 188 2.31 10.73 5.37
CA THR A 188 1.67 10.48 4.07
C THR A 188 1.89 11.64 3.13
N GLY A 189 1.56 12.86 3.54
CA GLY A 189 1.76 14.04 2.71
C GLY A 189 3.24 14.27 2.36
N GLU A 190 4.14 13.99 3.30
CA GLU A 190 5.57 14.19 3.09
C GLU A 190 6.16 13.23 2.05
N LEU A 191 5.85 11.93 2.13
CA LEU A 191 6.60 10.90 1.39
C LEU A 191 5.75 10.06 0.41
N CYS A 192 4.42 10.07 0.53
CA CYS A 192 3.57 9.09 -0.14
C CYS A 192 2.70 9.75 -1.21
N ASP A 193 2.05 8.93 -2.02
CA ASP A 193 1.23 9.34 -3.15
C ASP A 193 -0.23 9.52 -2.76
N GLY A 194 -0.68 8.88 -1.68
CA GLY A 194 -2.05 9.08 -1.20
C GLY A 194 -2.34 8.49 0.18
N LEU A 195 -3.54 8.74 0.66
CA LEU A 195 -4.00 8.33 1.98
C LEU A 195 -5.05 7.21 1.89
N ARG A 196 -4.86 6.12 2.64
CA ARG A 196 -5.91 5.12 2.89
C ARG A 196 -6.66 5.47 4.17
N LEU A 197 -7.93 5.84 4.04
CA LEU A 197 -8.80 6.13 5.18
C LEU A 197 -9.34 4.85 5.79
N HIS A 198 -9.39 4.80 7.12
CA HIS A 198 -10.02 3.69 7.83
C HIS A 198 -11.54 3.88 7.86
N PRO A 199 -12.37 2.83 7.66
CA PRO A 199 -13.84 2.91 7.71
C PRO A 199 -14.46 3.42 9.03
N ILE A 200 -13.68 3.49 10.11
CA ILE A 200 -14.15 4.01 11.41
C ILE A 200 -13.95 5.53 11.52
N GLY A 201 -13.23 6.13 10.56
CA GLY A 201 -12.98 7.56 10.53
C GLY A 201 -14.22 8.33 10.11
N THR A 202 -14.49 9.44 10.78
CA THR A 202 -15.58 10.34 10.38
C THR A 202 -15.10 11.29 9.28
N PHE A 203 -16.03 11.73 8.43
CA PHE A 203 -15.75 12.80 7.45
C PHE A 203 -15.20 14.05 8.12
N ARG A 204 -15.75 14.42 9.29
CA ARG A 204 -15.30 15.56 10.07
C ARG A 204 -13.84 15.42 10.50
N TYR A 205 -13.46 14.28 11.09
CA TYR A 205 -12.07 14.05 11.52
C TYR A 205 -11.11 14.05 10.33
N THR A 206 -11.51 13.42 9.23
CA THR A 206 -10.71 13.41 8.00
C THR A 206 -10.46 14.82 7.50
N LYS A 207 -11.52 15.61 7.32
CA LYS A 207 -11.44 16.98 6.77
C LYS A 207 -10.72 17.95 7.71
N GLU A 208 -11.06 17.94 9.00
CA GLU A 208 -10.61 18.95 9.95
C GLU A 208 -9.25 18.64 10.59
N VAL A 209 -8.84 17.37 10.59
CA VAL A 209 -7.59 16.91 11.23
C VAL A 209 -6.65 16.29 10.22
N LEU A 210 -7.03 15.17 9.59
CA LEU A 210 -6.08 14.41 8.76
C LEU A 210 -5.61 15.22 7.55
N MET A 211 -6.53 15.86 6.83
CA MET A 211 -6.19 16.62 5.62
C MET A 211 -5.29 17.83 5.89
N LYS A 212 -5.39 18.45 7.07
CA LYS A 212 -4.46 19.52 7.48
C LYS A 212 -3.05 18.98 7.70
N GLU A 213 -2.95 17.79 8.31
CA GLU A 213 -1.66 17.14 8.52
C GLU A 213 -1.05 16.64 7.21
N VAL A 214 -1.86 16.10 6.29
CA VAL A 214 -1.39 15.77 4.93
C VAL A 214 -0.85 17.01 4.22
N ALA A 215 -1.56 18.15 4.29
CA ALA A 215 -1.07 19.40 3.69
C ALA A 215 0.25 19.88 4.34
N ALA A 216 0.35 19.82 5.68
CA ALA A 216 1.58 20.16 6.39
C ALA A 216 2.74 19.21 6.03
N GLY A 217 2.43 17.92 5.83
CA GLY A 217 3.36 16.91 5.34
C GLY A 217 3.87 17.22 3.94
N ALA A 218 2.95 17.50 3.01
CA ALA A 218 3.28 17.86 1.63
C ALA A 218 4.21 19.08 1.60
N ALA A 219 3.86 20.14 2.33
CA ALA A 219 4.69 21.34 2.45
C ALA A 219 6.09 21.02 2.99
N LYS A 220 6.19 20.19 4.03
CA LYS A 220 7.48 19.74 4.58
C LYS A 220 8.32 18.95 3.56
N GLY A 221 7.66 18.17 2.70
CA GLY A 221 8.29 17.43 1.62
C GLY A 221 8.59 18.26 0.37
N GLY A 222 8.29 19.57 0.36
CA GLY A 222 8.42 20.42 -0.83
C GLY A 222 7.42 20.08 -1.94
N ARG A 223 6.25 19.55 -1.58
CA ARG A 223 5.21 19.08 -2.49
C ARG A 223 3.92 19.84 -2.28
N GLU A 224 3.16 20.01 -3.36
CA GLU A 224 1.81 20.56 -3.28
C GLU A 224 0.83 19.54 -2.69
N ARG A 225 -0.17 19.99 -1.92
CA ARG A 225 -1.21 19.07 -1.42
C ARG A 225 -1.95 18.39 -2.57
N SER A 226 -2.14 19.05 -3.71
CA SER A 226 -2.82 18.45 -4.87
C SER A 226 -2.06 17.25 -5.48
N ALA A 227 -0.78 17.05 -5.15
CA ALA A 227 0.00 15.90 -5.58
C ALA A 227 -0.22 14.64 -4.71
N ILE A 228 -1.09 14.72 -3.70
CA ILE A 228 -1.47 13.61 -2.83
C ILE A 228 -2.91 13.24 -3.13
N ASP A 229 -3.20 11.96 -3.34
CA ASP A 229 -4.57 11.43 -3.43
C ASP A 229 -5.19 11.41 -2.01
#